data_AF-A0AAN9MTD3-F1
#
_entry.id   AF-A0AAN9MTD3-F1
#
_cell.length_a   1.000
_cell.length_b   1.000
_cell.length_c   1.000
_cell.angle_alpha   90.00
_cell.angle_beta   90.00
_cell.angle_gamma   90.00
#
_symmetry.space_group_name_H-M   'P 1'
#
loop_
_entity.id
_entity.type
_entity.pdbx_description
1 polymer ?
#
loop_
_entity_poly.entity_id
_entity_poly.type
_entity_poly.pdbx_seq_one_letter_code
_entity_poly.pdbx_strand_id
1 'polypeptide(L)'
;MNSHKNVRRHYPHYQWKEVGFATYLCQYQGFWHTSRQLQGVLSCQKHFEAHDIDILSVTTPKSGTTWLKAWTFALLNGVSLCGPFWAHVLEEPEKIMFIRFEEMKMKPNFILKELARFLGCPFSKEEEDASFVNDILEAVQCE
;
A
#
# COMPACT_ATOMS: atom_id res chain seq x y z
N MET A 1 22.17 13.89 -16.06
CA MET A 1 21.28 14.98 -16.49
C MET A 1 20.39 15.37 -15.32
N ASN A 2 20.42 16.63 -14.87
CA ASN A 2 19.93 17.03 -13.54
C ASN A 2 18.39 17.20 -13.56
N SER A 3 17.64 16.16 -13.16
CA SER A 3 16.17 16.03 -13.32
C SER A 3 15.38 17.22 -12.77
N HIS A 4 15.84 17.83 -11.67
CA HIS A 4 15.25 19.02 -11.07
C HIS A 4 15.18 20.21 -12.03
N LYS A 5 16.25 20.47 -12.81
CA LYS A 5 16.30 21.62 -13.74
C LYS A 5 15.22 21.51 -14.84
N ASN A 6 14.85 20.29 -15.22
CA ASN A 6 13.82 20.05 -16.23
C ASN A 6 12.41 20.23 -15.65
N VAL A 7 12.13 19.73 -14.44
CA VAL A 7 10.81 19.86 -13.81
C VAL A 7 10.51 21.31 -13.44
N ARG A 8 11.48 22.04 -12.86
CA ARG A 8 11.31 23.45 -12.50
C ARG A 8 11.05 24.36 -13.71
N ARG A 9 11.60 24.01 -14.89
CA ARG A 9 11.30 24.72 -16.15
C ARG A 9 9.85 24.51 -16.61
N HIS A 10 9.31 23.32 -16.44
CA HIS A 10 7.93 23.00 -16.83
C HIS A 10 6.89 23.53 -15.83
N TYR A 11 7.25 23.64 -14.55
CA TYR A 11 6.36 24.12 -13.50
C TYR A 11 6.97 25.28 -12.69
N PRO A 12 7.14 26.46 -13.32
CA PRO A 12 7.78 27.61 -12.69
C PRO A 12 6.89 28.28 -11.63
N HIS A 13 5.58 28.04 -11.65
CA HIS A 13 4.59 28.65 -10.75
C HIS A 13 4.53 27.99 -9.37
N TYR A 14 5.08 26.78 -9.20
CA TYR A 14 5.13 26.14 -7.88
C TYR A 14 6.26 26.68 -7.02
N GLN A 15 6.09 26.57 -5.70
CA GLN A 15 7.10 26.96 -4.74
C GLN A 15 8.18 25.89 -4.63
N TRP A 16 9.45 26.31 -4.59
CA TRP A 16 10.61 25.41 -4.52
C TRP A 16 11.46 25.71 -3.29
N LYS A 17 11.94 24.66 -2.62
CA LYS A 17 12.83 24.74 -1.47
C LYS A 17 14.01 23.80 -1.63
N GLU A 18 15.21 24.28 -1.36
CA GLU A 18 16.40 23.43 -1.26
C GLU A 18 16.50 22.78 0.13
N VAL A 19 16.82 21.49 0.18
CA VAL A 19 16.90 20.68 1.40
C VAL A 19 18.13 19.77 1.36
N GLY A 20 19.31 20.37 1.50
CA GLY A 20 20.60 19.66 1.63
C GLY A 20 21.00 18.83 0.39
N PHE A 21 22.30 18.52 0.28
CA PHE A 21 22.86 17.68 -0.80
C PHE A 21 22.32 18.00 -2.22
N ALA A 22 22.13 19.29 -2.55
CA ALA A 22 21.55 19.74 -3.82
C ALA A 22 20.17 19.15 -4.17
N THR A 23 19.38 18.77 -3.16
CA THR A 23 18.01 18.27 -3.32
C THR A 23 17.01 19.41 -3.25
N TYR A 24 16.03 19.41 -4.15
CA TYR A 24 14.97 20.41 -4.20
C TYR A 24 13.60 19.75 -4.02
N LEU A 25 12.77 20.38 -3.22
CA LEU A 25 11.36 20.04 -3.04
C LEU A 25 10.48 21.08 -3.72
N CYS A 26 9.39 20.61 -4.28
CA CYS A 26 8.32 21.40 -4.86
C CYS A 26 7.09 21.30 -3.97
N GLN A 27 6.45 22.42 -3.64
CA GLN A 27 5.17 22.41 -2.96
C GLN A 27 4.04 22.22 -3.98
N TYR A 28 3.22 21.19 -3.79
CA TYR A 28 2.05 20.89 -4.61
C TYR A 28 0.93 20.38 -3.71
N GLN A 29 -0.27 20.95 -3.85
CA GLN A 29 -1.47 20.57 -3.07
C GLN A 29 -1.24 20.47 -1.54
N GLY A 30 -0.42 21.37 -0.98
CA GLY A 30 -0.13 21.42 0.45
C GLY A 30 1.02 20.53 0.94
N PHE A 31 1.56 19.65 0.09
CA PHE A 31 2.67 18.74 0.44
C PHE A 31 3.95 19.09 -0.32
N TRP A 32 5.10 18.69 0.25
CA TRP A 32 6.41 18.87 -0.37
C TRP A 32 6.86 17.58 -1.05
N HIS A 33 7.16 17.68 -2.34
CA HIS A 33 7.54 16.55 -3.18
C HIS A 33 8.93 16.72 -3.77
N THR A 34 9.71 15.64 -3.82
CA THR A 34 10.89 15.59 -4.70
C THR A 34 10.45 15.66 -6.16
N SER A 35 11.36 16.04 -7.07
CA SER A 35 11.03 16.10 -8.51
C SER A 35 10.46 14.79 -9.06
N ARG A 36 10.96 13.63 -8.59
CA ARG A 36 10.45 12.31 -8.97
C ARG A 36 9.04 12.07 -8.45
N GLN A 37 8.79 12.38 -7.17
CA GLN A 37 7.46 12.22 -6.57
C GLN A 37 6.43 13.11 -7.24
N LEU A 38 6.78 14.38 -7.52
CA LEU A 38 5.87 15.31 -8.19
C LEU A 38 5.45 14.80 -9.57
N GLN A 39 6.41 14.32 -10.37
CA GLN A 39 6.10 13.71 -11.68
C GLN A 39 5.17 12.51 -11.53
N GLY A 40 5.41 11.65 -10.53
CA GLY A 40 4.53 10.51 -10.23
C GLY A 40 3.11 10.95 -9.87
N VAL A 41 2.96 11.92 -8.95
CA VAL A 41 1.66 12.43 -8.52
C VAL A 41 0.89 13.03 -9.70
N LEU A 42 1.52 13.92 -10.48
CA LEU A 42 0.88 14.54 -11.64
C LEU A 42 0.49 13.50 -12.70
N SER A 43 1.33 12.49 -12.90
CA SER A 43 1.03 11.39 -13.83
C SER A 43 -0.15 10.54 -13.36
N CYS A 44 -0.18 10.14 -12.08
CA CYS A 44 -1.28 9.35 -11.54
C CYS A 44 -2.59 10.14 -11.56
N GLN A 45 -2.59 11.41 -11.14
CA GLN A 45 -3.79 12.25 -11.15
C GLN A 45 -4.41 12.43 -12.54
N LYS A 46 -3.60 12.35 -13.60
CA LYS A 46 -4.07 12.54 -14.97
C LYS A 46 -4.49 11.23 -15.66
N HIS A 47 -3.88 10.10 -15.31
CA HIS A 47 -3.99 8.87 -16.11
C HIS A 47 -4.41 7.62 -15.32
N PHE A 48 -4.49 7.68 -13.98
CA PHE A 48 -4.95 6.55 -13.19
C PHE A 48 -6.48 6.53 -13.14
N GLU A 49 -7.07 5.42 -13.58
CA GLU A 49 -8.50 5.16 -13.54
C GLU A 49 -8.77 4.03 -12.54
N ALA A 50 -9.34 4.38 -11.39
CA ALA A 50 -9.63 3.42 -10.34
C ALA A 50 -10.85 2.58 -10.72
N HIS A 51 -10.76 1.28 -10.51
CA HIS A 51 -11.86 0.35 -10.63
C HIS A 51 -12.35 -0.05 -9.24
N ASP A 52 -13.61 -0.50 -9.13
CA ASP A 52 -14.20 -0.92 -7.85
C ASP A 52 -13.48 -2.14 -7.22
N ILE A 53 -12.66 -2.80 -8.01
CA ILE A 53 -11.84 -3.95 -7.62
C ILE A 53 -10.43 -3.54 -7.13
N ASP A 54 -10.02 -2.28 -7.30
CA ASP A 54 -8.66 -1.86 -6.98
C ASP A 54 -8.46 -1.73 -5.46
N ILE A 55 -7.35 -2.30 -4.98
CA ILE A 55 -6.91 -2.15 -3.59
C ILE A 55 -5.71 -1.23 -3.54
N LEU A 56 -5.88 -0.07 -2.90
CA LEU A 56 -4.83 0.92 -2.74
C LEU A 56 -4.16 0.80 -1.37
N SER A 57 -2.90 0.35 -1.37
CA SER A 57 -2.04 0.39 -0.18
C SER A 57 -1.40 1.76 -0.02
N VAL A 58 -1.84 2.52 0.98
CA VAL A 58 -1.30 3.86 1.27
C VAL A 58 -0.43 3.79 2.51
N THR A 59 0.85 4.13 2.37
CA THR A 59 1.85 4.03 3.45
C THR A 59 2.79 5.22 3.44
N THR A 60 3.29 5.59 4.61
CA THR A 60 4.44 6.48 4.70
C THR A 60 5.72 5.72 4.33
N PRO A 61 6.71 6.37 3.69
CA PRO A 61 7.98 5.72 3.42
C PRO A 61 8.57 5.10 4.70
N LYS A 62 9.05 3.86 4.59
CA LYS A 62 9.70 3.09 5.68
C LYS A 62 8.79 2.61 6.83
N SER A 63 7.46 2.78 6.75
CA SER A 63 6.53 2.29 7.78
C SER A 63 5.97 0.89 7.49
N GLY A 64 6.81 -0.05 7.02
CA GLY A 64 6.39 -1.44 6.81
C GLY A 64 5.78 -1.79 5.46
N THR A 65 6.08 -1.02 4.41
CA THR A 65 5.55 -1.21 3.05
C THR A 65 5.79 -2.62 2.49
N THR A 66 6.91 -3.25 2.84
CA THR A 66 7.24 -4.60 2.38
C THR A 66 6.30 -5.64 2.97
N TRP A 67 6.07 -5.60 4.29
CA TRP A 67 5.22 -6.55 4.99
C TRP A 67 3.77 -6.41 4.54
N LEU A 68 3.24 -5.19 4.54
CA LEU A 68 1.86 -4.96 4.11
C LEU A 68 1.64 -5.41 2.66
N LYS A 69 2.56 -5.09 1.75
CA LYS A 69 2.49 -5.55 0.37
C LYS A 69 2.50 -7.07 0.26
N ALA A 70 3.36 -7.74 1.03
CA ALA A 70 3.50 -9.19 0.99
C ALA A 70 2.24 -9.89 1.54
N TRP A 71 1.67 -9.39 2.63
CA TRP A 71 0.43 -9.92 3.22
C TRP A 71 -0.75 -9.75 2.27
N THR A 72 -0.95 -8.55 1.74
CA THR A 72 -2.01 -8.28 0.75
C THR A 72 -1.85 -9.19 -0.47
N PHE A 73 -0.62 -9.35 -0.98
CA PHE A 73 -0.37 -10.22 -2.12
C PHE A 73 -0.69 -11.69 -1.82
N ALA A 74 -0.27 -12.22 -0.65
CA ALA A 74 -0.54 -13.60 -0.26
C ALA A 74 -2.05 -13.89 -0.12
N LEU A 75 -2.79 -12.95 0.47
CA LEU A 75 -4.25 -13.06 0.61
C LEU A 75 -4.97 -13.02 -0.74
N LEU A 76 -4.59 -12.10 -1.63
CA LEU A 76 -5.25 -11.95 -2.94
C LEU A 76 -4.96 -13.10 -3.90
N ASN A 77 -3.78 -13.71 -3.82
CA ASN A 77 -3.37 -14.79 -4.72
C ASN A 77 -3.66 -16.18 -4.18
N GLY A 78 -4.43 -16.29 -3.09
CA GLY A 78 -5.01 -17.56 -2.67
C GLY A 78 -3.97 -18.56 -2.18
N VAL A 79 -3.10 -18.16 -1.25
CA VAL A 79 -2.53 -19.19 -0.37
C VAL A 79 -3.70 -19.86 0.41
N SER A 80 -4.82 -19.14 0.64
CA SER A 80 -6.05 -19.61 1.27
C SER A 80 -6.87 -20.56 0.38
N LEU A 81 -7.51 -21.57 1.00
CA LEU A 81 -8.30 -22.63 0.36
C LEU A 81 -9.65 -22.13 -0.20
N CYS A 82 -10.05 -20.89 0.11
CA CYS A 82 -11.36 -20.33 -0.26
C CYS A 82 -11.46 -19.73 -1.67
N GLY A 83 -10.44 -19.91 -2.52
CA GLY A 83 -10.47 -19.41 -3.90
C GLY A 83 -10.14 -17.91 -4.02
N PRO A 84 -10.11 -17.37 -5.24
CA PRO A 84 -9.63 -16.02 -5.48
C PRO A 84 -10.58 -14.97 -4.87
N PHE A 85 -10.01 -13.97 -4.21
CA PHE A 85 -10.68 -12.78 -3.65
C PHE A 85 -11.87 -12.27 -4.49
N TRP A 86 -11.69 -12.23 -5.82
CA TRP A 86 -12.65 -11.70 -6.78
C TRP A 86 -13.99 -12.45 -6.85
N ALA A 87 -14.07 -13.67 -6.32
CA ALA A 87 -15.29 -14.48 -6.37
C ALA A 87 -16.40 -13.99 -5.40
N HIS A 88 -16.06 -13.14 -4.41
CA HIS A 88 -16.94 -12.78 -3.29
C HIS A 88 -17.18 -11.28 -3.10
N VAL A 89 -16.73 -10.41 -4.03
CA VAL A 89 -16.78 -8.93 -3.93
C VAL A 89 -18.21 -8.35 -4.14
N LEU A 90 -19.26 -9.06 -3.74
CA LEU A 90 -20.65 -8.69 -4.02
C LEU A 90 -21.40 -8.06 -2.83
N GLU A 91 -20.80 -7.94 -1.64
CA GLU A 91 -21.39 -7.24 -0.50
C GLU A 91 -20.57 -6.01 -0.14
N GLU A 92 -21.21 -4.85 0.03
CA GLU A 92 -20.55 -3.53 0.16
C GLU A 92 -19.40 -3.55 1.16
N PRO A 93 -18.14 -3.55 0.70
CA PRO A 93 -17.00 -3.70 1.60
C PRO A 93 -16.76 -2.39 2.36
N GLU A 94 -16.21 -2.51 3.57
CA GLU A 94 -15.56 -1.37 4.20
C GLU A 94 -14.54 -0.78 3.21
N LYS A 95 -14.60 0.53 2.99
CA LYS A 95 -13.78 1.18 1.94
C LYS A 95 -12.36 1.52 2.40
N ILE A 96 -12.14 1.60 3.71
CA ILE A 96 -10.88 2.07 4.31
C ILE A 96 -10.55 1.28 5.56
N MET A 97 -9.36 0.66 5.59
CA MET A 97 -8.78 0.02 6.78
C MET A 97 -7.55 0.81 7.25
N PHE A 98 -7.46 1.05 8.55
CA PHE A 98 -6.28 1.65 9.17
C PHE A 98 -5.46 0.57 9.89
N ILE A 99 -4.17 0.49 9.58
CA ILE A 99 -3.23 -0.41 10.25
C ILE A 99 -2.05 0.42 10.76
N ARG A 100 -1.74 0.31 12.05
CA ARG A 100 -0.49 0.83 12.59
C ARG A 100 0.60 -0.23 12.45
N PHE A 101 1.79 0.19 12.03
CA PHE A 101 2.91 -0.72 11.81
C PHE A 101 3.32 -1.45 13.10
N GLU A 102 3.22 -0.77 14.23
CA GLU A 102 3.50 -1.31 15.55
C GLU A 102 2.51 -2.42 15.92
N GLU A 103 1.23 -2.23 15.62
CA GLU A 103 0.20 -3.25 15.87
C GLU A 103 0.39 -4.46 14.97
N MET A 104 0.73 -4.23 13.69
CA MET A 104 1.06 -5.29 12.74
C MET A 104 2.22 -6.16 13.24
N LYS A 105 3.22 -5.57 13.90
CA LYS A 105 4.34 -6.31 14.51
C LYS A 105 3.97 -7.01 15.80
N MET A 106 3.20 -6.36 16.68
CA MET A 106 2.87 -6.93 17.99
C MET A 106 1.82 -8.03 17.91
N LYS A 107 0.89 -7.96 16.97
CA LYS A 107 -0.23 -8.89 16.83
C LYS A 107 -0.41 -9.32 15.37
N PRO A 108 0.59 -9.95 14.74
CA PRO A 108 0.57 -10.18 13.31
C PRO A 108 -0.58 -11.09 12.86
N ASN A 109 -0.87 -12.15 13.62
CA ASN A 109 -2.01 -13.04 13.39
C ASN A 109 -3.35 -12.30 13.40
N PHE A 110 -3.56 -11.42 14.39
CA PHE A 110 -4.79 -10.64 14.49
C PHE A 110 -4.95 -9.69 13.31
N ILE A 111 -3.91 -8.92 12.98
CA ILE A 111 -3.95 -7.95 11.88
C ILE A 111 -4.10 -8.64 10.52
N LEU A 112 -3.47 -9.82 10.31
CA LEU A 112 -3.64 -10.58 9.07
C LEU A 112 -5.09 -11.07 8.90
N LYS A 113 -5.74 -11.52 9.99
CA LYS A 113 -7.17 -11.90 9.97
C LYS A 113 -8.09 -10.71 9.72
N GLU A 114 -7.84 -9.57 10.35
CA GLU A 114 -8.60 -8.33 10.08
C GLU A 114 -8.42 -7.88 8.62
N LEU A 115 -7.19 -7.97 8.08
CA LEU A 115 -6.92 -7.64 6.68
C LEU A 115 -7.64 -8.60 5.74
N ALA A 116 -7.64 -9.90 6.01
CA ALA A 116 -8.36 -10.90 5.22
C ALA A 116 -9.87 -10.63 5.22
N ARG A 117 -10.44 -10.27 6.38
CA ARG A 117 -11.86 -9.88 6.48
C ARG A 117 -12.16 -8.60 5.70
N PHE A 118 -11.31 -7.58 5.82
CA PHE A 118 -11.43 -6.33 5.06
C PHE A 118 -11.37 -6.59 3.55
N LEU A 119 -10.54 -7.53 3.14
CA LEU A 119 -10.46 -8.02 1.77
C LEU A 119 -11.60 -9.01 1.42
N GLY A 120 -12.66 -9.17 2.21
CA GLY A 120 -13.76 -10.08 1.87
C GLY A 120 -13.37 -11.55 1.73
N CYS A 121 -12.20 -11.96 2.22
CA CYS A 121 -11.71 -13.34 2.28
C CYS A 121 -11.37 -13.77 3.72
N PRO A 122 -12.31 -13.69 4.67
CA PRO A 122 -12.04 -14.09 6.05
C PRO A 122 -11.61 -15.57 6.12
N PHE A 123 -10.65 -15.88 6.98
CA PHE A 123 -10.22 -17.26 7.21
C PHE A 123 -11.37 -18.13 7.72
N SER A 124 -11.46 -19.36 7.22
CA SER A 124 -12.38 -20.37 7.74
C SER A 124 -11.86 -20.95 9.07
N LYS A 125 -12.72 -21.62 9.85
CA LYS A 125 -12.30 -22.27 11.09
C LYS A 125 -11.23 -23.34 10.83
N GLU A 126 -11.39 -24.08 9.74
CA GLU A 126 -10.47 -25.11 9.30
C GLU A 126 -9.09 -24.53 8.98
N GLU A 127 -9.02 -23.37 8.34
CA GLU A 127 -7.76 -22.67 8.06
C GLU A 127 -7.11 -22.15 9.36
N GLU A 128 -7.90 -21.64 10.29
CA GLU A 128 -7.38 -21.20 11.59
C GLU A 128 -6.82 -22.36 12.41
N ASP A 129 -7.49 -23.51 12.40
CA ASP A 129 -7.08 -24.72 13.11
C ASP A 129 -5.89 -25.41 12.43
N ALA A 130 -5.78 -25.30 11.10
CA ALA A 130 -4.70 -25.89 10.30
C ALA A 130 -3.36 -25.11 10.36
N SER A 131 -3.23 -24.10 11.26
CA SER A 131 -2.04 -23.23 11.37
C SER A 131 -1.72 -22.40 10.13
N PHE A 132 -2.65 -22.31 9.18
CA PHE A 132 -2.46 -21.68 7.88
C PHE A 132 -2.09 -20.18 7.98
N VAL A 133 -2.64 -19.49 8.99
CA VAL A 133 -2.31 -18.09 9.29
C VAL A 133 -0.83 -17.93 9.65
N ASN A 134 -0.26 -18.89 10.41
CA ASN A 134 1.16 -18.86 10.76
C ASN A 134 2.03 -19.18 9.55
N ASP A 135 1.62 -20.12 8.69
CA ASP A 135 2.37 -20.46 7.46
C ASP A 135 2.52 -19.24 6.54
N ILE A 136 1.44 -18.45 6.38
CA ILE A 136 1.54 -17.18 5.66
C ILE A 136 2.57 -16.29 6.34
N LEU A 137 2.44 -16.04 7.65
CA LEU A 137 3.36 -15.15 8.37
C LEU A 137 4.83 -15.58 8.25
N GLU A 138 5.12 -16.87 8.32
CA GLU A 138 6.47 -17.40 8.12
C GLU A 138 6.96 -17.18 6.69
N ALA A 139 6.11 -17.45 5.68
CA ALA A 139 6.47 -17.27 4.27
C ALA A 139 6.78 -15.82 3.89
N VAL A 140 6.21 -14.83 4.60
CA VAL A 140 6.42 -13.39 4.36
C VAL A 140 7.34 -12.69 5.35
N GLN A 141 7.82 -13.40 6.39
CA GLN A 141 8.94 -12.94 7.20
C GLN A 141 10.24 -13.14 6.43
N CYS A 142 10.67 -12.14 5.67
CA CYS A 142 12.07 -12.05 5.26
C CYS A 142 12.91 -11.56 6.46
N GLU A 143 13.85 -12.38 6.92
CA GLU A 143 14.99 -11.94 7.75
C GLU A 143 15.85 -10.89 7.03
#